data_AF-A0A6P0DKN7-F1
#
_entry.id   AF-A0A6P0DKN7-F1
#
_cell.length_a   1.000
_cell.length_b   1.000
_cell.length_c   1.000
_cell.angle_alpha   90.00
_cell.angle_beta   90.00
_cell.angle_gamma   90.00
#
_symmetry.space_group_name_H-M   'P 1'
#
loop_
_entity.id
_entity.type
_entity.pdbx_description
1 polymer ?
#
loop_
_entity_poly.entity_id
_entity_poly.type
_entity_poly.pdbx_seq_one_letter_code
_entity_poly.pdbx_strand_id
1 'polypeptide(L)'
;MRKLPQDQQESVLDAMDLALERGSFPCLRSFIEDYGRDFLESPSSSVRERFIALQVAGDKGAAYENVHGRYSLLKVEHPFNRELVAKGIVEMPAIQLPTQSSDLGTVAA
;
A
#
# COMPACT_ATOMS: atom_id res chain seq x y z
N MET A 1 -16.22 5.38 -20.48
CA MET A 1 -14.94 4.92 -19.90
C MET A 1 -14.08 4.38 -21.02
N ARG A 2 -12.82 4.81 -21.10
CA ARG A 2 -11.87 4.40 -22.14
C ARG A 2 -11.27 3.06 -21.69
N LYS A 3 -11.37 2.02 -22.52
CA LYS A 3 -10.83 0.70 -22.21
C LYS A 3 -9.31 0.77 -22.06
N LEU A 4 -8.76 0.24 -20.98
CA LEU A 4 -7.32 0.13 -20.76
C LEU A 4 -6.71 -0.83 -21.80
N PRO A 5 -5.80 -0.37 -22.67
CA PRO A 5 -5.09 -1.23 -23.62
C PRO A 5 -4.31 -2.33 -22.90
N GLN A 6 -4.25 -3.53 -23.49
CA GLN A 6 -3.58 -4.69 -22.86
C GLN A 6 -2.09 -4.45 -22.61
N ASP A 7 -1.42 -3.74 -23.51
CA ASP A 7 -0.02 -3.33 -23.38
C ASP A 7 0.22 -2.32 -22.25
N GLN A 8 -0.83 -1.69 -21.73
CA GLN A 8 -0.75 -0.74 -20.60
C GLN A 8 -1.19 -1.36 -19.27
N GLN A 9 -1.79 -2.57 -19.28
CA GLN A 9 -2.28 -3.22 -18.07
C GLN A 9 -1.17 -3.45 -17.05
N GLU A 10 -0.02 -3.95 -17.49
CA GLU A 10 1.12 -4.20 -16.60
C GLU A 10 1.65 -2.90 -16.00
N SER A 11 1.79 -1.84 -16.80
CA SER A 11 2.27 -0.54 -16.29
C SER A 11 1.31 0.09 -15.26
N VAL A 12 0.00 -0.11 -15.42
CA VAL A 12 -0.98 0.34 -14.42
C VAL A 12 -0.89 -0.54 -13.16
N LEU A 13 -0.71 -1.85 -13.28
CA LEU A 13 -0.49 -2.72 -12.13
C LEU A 13 0.81 -2.36 -11.37
N ASP A 14 1.88 -2.03 -12.07
CA ASP A 14 3.12 -1.55 -11.47
C ASP A 14 2.89 -0.23 -10.71
N ALA A 15 2.09 0.67 -11.26
CA ALA A 15 1.71 1.91 -10.57
C ALA A 15 0.85 1.66 -9.32
N MET A 16 -0.02 0.64 -9.37
CA MET A 16 -0.83 0.21 -8.22
C MET A 16 0.03 -0.42 -7.13
N ASP A 17 0.99 -1.27 -7.48
CA ASP A 17 1.96 -1.84 -6.53
C ASP A 17 2.77 -0.72 -5.85
N LEU A 18 3.25 0.25 -6.62
CA LEU A 18 3.97 1.40 -6.06
C LEU A 18 3.08 2.26 -5.13
N ALA A 19 1.79 2.39 -5.44
CA ALA A 19 0.84 3.06 -4.56
C ALA A 19 0.65 2.29 -3.25
N LEU A 20 0.57 0.95 -3.32
CA LEU A 20 0.51 0.08 -2.15
C LEU A 20 1.78 0.18 -1.30
N GLU A 21 2.97 0.10 -1.92
CA GLU A 21 4.28 0.24 -1.27
C GLU A 21 4.41 1.55 -0.47
N ARG A 22 3.89 2.64 -1.04
CA ARG A 22 3.91 3.96 -0.41
C ARG A 22 2.83 4.16 0.64
N GLY A 23 1.96 3.18 0.87
CA GLY A 23 0.78 3.32 1.72
C GLY A 23 -0.23 4.33 1.17
N SER A 24 -0.21 4.61 -0.14
CA SER A 24 -1.08 5.57 -0.81
C SER A 24 -2.41 4.91 -1.21
N PHE A 25 -3.18 4.49 -0.22
CA PHE A 25 -4.48 3.83 -0.42
C PHE A 25 -5.53 4.69 -1.16
N PRO A 26 -5.57 6.03 -1.00
CA PRO A 26 -6.41 6.87 -1.85
C PRO A 26 -6.07 6.77 -3.33
N CYS A 27 -4.77 6.70 -3.68
CA CYS A 27 -4.32 6.55 -5.06
C CYS A 27 -4.64 5.16 -5.60
N LEU A 28 -4.39 4.11 -4.80
CA LEU A 28 -4.74 2.73 -5.14
C LEU A 28 -6.25 2.58 -5.40
N ARG A 29 -7.10 3.21 -4.59
CA ARG A 29 -8.54 3.20 -4.77
C ARG A 29 -8.97 3.87 -6.08
N SER A 30 -8.35 4.99 -6.47
CA SER A 30 -8.64 5.62 -7.76
C SER A 30 -8.32 4.68 -8.92
N PHE A 31 -7.20 3.94 -8.90
CA PHE A 31 -6.92 2.94 -9.92
C PHE A 31 -7.97 1.82 -9.97
N ILE A 32 -8.43 1.34 -8.81
CA ILE A 32 -9.48 0.32 -8.72
C ILE A 32 -10.80 0.83 -9.32
N GLU A 33 -11.19 2.06 -9.02
CA GLU A 33 -12.40 2.71 -9.54
C GLU A 33 -12.32 2.95 -11.06
N ASP A 34 -11.17 3.42 -11.54
CA ASP A 34 -10.97 3.80 -12.94
C ASP A 34 -10.80 2.58 -13.87
N TYR A 35 -10.11 1.53 -13.42
CA TYR A 35 -9.67 0.41 -14.27
C TYR A 35 -10.15 -0.97 -13.82
N GLY A 36 -10.81 -1.09 -12.67
CA GLY A 36 -11.10 -2.40 -12.08
C GLY A 36 -11.91 -3.32 -12.99
N ARG A 37 -12.85 -2.77 -13.76
CA ARG A 37 -13.61 -3.54 -14.75
C ARG A 37 -12.71 -4.11 -15.86
N ASP A 38 -11.79 -3.29 -16.38
CA ASP A 38 -10.89 -3.71 -17.47
C ASP A 38 -9.92 -4.80 -17.01
N PHE A 39 -9.48 -4.74 -15.74
CA PHE A 39 -8.68 -5.81 -15.15
C PHE A 39 -9.46 -7.10 -14.96
N LEU A 40 -10.67 -7.03 -14.40
CA LEU A 40 -11.52 -8.22 -14.19
C LEU A 40 -11.93 -8.91 -15.51
N GLU A 41 -12.09 -8.14 -16.59
CA GLU A 41 -12.38 -8.64 -17.93
C GLU A 41 -11.11 -9.03 -18.72
N SER A 42 -9.91 -8.86 -18.17
CA SER A 42 -8.65 -9.21 -18.85
C SER A 42 -8.62 -10.71 -19.16
N PRO A 43 -8.20 -11.15 -20.37
CA PRO A 43 -8.06 -12.58 -20.68
C PRO A 43 -6.92 -13.24 -19.89
N SER A 44 -5.93 -12.47 -19.44
CA SER A 44 -4.80 -12.98 -18.67
C SER A 44 -5.20 -13.26 -17.22
N SER A 45 -5.05 -14.51 -16.76
CA SER A 45 -5.33 -14.88 -15.37
C SER A 45 -4.36 -14.23 -14.38
N SER A 46 -3.09 -14.09 -14.75
CA SER A 46 -2.08 -13.45 -13.89
C SER A 46 -2.41 -11.98 -13.62
N VAL A 47 -2.86 -11.25 -14.65
CA VAL A 47 -3.30 -9.84 -14.53
C VAL A 47 -4.51 -9.74 -13.61
N ARG A 48 -5.50 -10.62 -13.77
CA ARG A 48 -6.69 -10.66 -12.90
C ARG A 48 -6.31 -10.96 -11.45
N GLU A 49 -5.47 -11.95 -11.22
CA GLU A 49 -5.05 -12.36 -9.87
C GLU A 49 -4.26 -11.26 -9.17
N ARG A 50 -3.31 -10.61 -9.88
CA ARG A 50 -2.54 -9.46 -9.36
C ARG A 50 -3.47 -8.30 -9.00
N PHE A 51 -4.42 -7.96 -9.88
CA PHE A 51 -5.43 -6.94 -9.59
C PHE A 51 -6.29 -7.28 -8.35
N ILE A 52 -6.77 -8.52 -8.23
CA ILE A 52 -7.60 -8.95 -7.08
C ILE A 52 -6.80 -8.82 -5.77
N ALA A 53 -5.53 -9.22 -5.77
CA ALA A 53 -4.66 -9.07 -4.60
C ALA A 53 -4.51 -7.59 -4.18
N LEU A 54 -4.26 -6.71 -5.16
CA LEU A 54 -4.19 -5.26 -4.96
C LEU A 54 -5.51 -4.67 -4.44
N GLN A 55 -6.65 -5.13 -4.97
CA GLN A 55 -7.97 -4.70 -4.52
C GLN A 55 -8.22 -5.08 -3.05
N VAL A 56 -7.91 -6.33 -2.68
CA VAL A 56 -8.05 -6.80 -1.29
C VAL A 56 -7.15 -6.01 -0.34
N ALA A 57 -5.92 -5.68 -0.75
CA ALA A 57 -5.01 -4.85 0.04
C ALA A 57 -5.56 -3.42 0.17
N GLY A 58 -6.07 -2.86 -0.91
CA GLY A 58 -6.73 -1.55 -0.98
C GLY A 58 -7.90 -1.42 0.00
N ASP A 59 -8.81 -2.39 -0.03
CA ASP A 59 -10.01 -2.41 0.83
C ASP A 59 -9.63 -2.51 2.31
N LYS A 60 -8.64 -3.34 2.65
CA LYS A 60 -8.13 -3.45 4.03
C LYS A 60 -7.50 -2.14 4.51
N GLY A 61 -6.69 -1.49 3.66
CA GLY A 61 -6.09 -0.21 3.99
C GLY A 61 -7.14 0.88 4.20
N ALA A 62 -8.15 0.96 3.32
CA ALA A 62 -9.25 1.91 3.45
C ALA A 62 -10.07 1.68 4.73
N ALA A 63 -10.38 0.42 5.06
CA ALA A 63 -11.06 0.07 6.31
C ALA A 63 -10.25 0.54 7.54
N TYR A 64 -8.92 0.40 7.48
CA TYR A 64 -8.04 0.85 8.55
C TYR A 64 -7.99 2.38 8.66
N GLU A 65 -7.89 3.12 7.55
CA GLU A 65 -7.92 4.59 7.56
C GLU A 65 -9.23 5.14 8.13
N ASN A 66 -10.35 4.46 7.90
CA ASN A 66 -11.65 4.86 8.47
C ASN A 66 -11.66 4.77 10.00
N VAL A 67 -10.91 3.84 10.60
CA VAL A 67 -10.84 3.65 12.05
C VAL A 67 -9.78 4.56 12.68
N HIS A 68 -8.65 4.75 12.02
CA HIS A 68 -7.45 5.36 12.60
C HIS A 68 -7.14 6.78 12.07
N GLY A 69 -7.93 7.27 11.12
CA GLY A 69 -7.79 8.59 10.51
C GLY A 69 -7.11 8.56 9.14
N ARG A 70 -7.52 9.50 8.29
CA ARG A 70 -7.01 9.65 6.92
C ARG A 70 -5.49 9.83 6.92
N TYR A 71 -4.79 9.18 5.98
CA TYR A 71 -3.34 9.22 5.83
C TYR A 71 -2.55 8.61 6.99
N SER A 72 -3.20 7.87 7.90
CA SER A 72 -2.49 7.15 8.95
C SER A 72 -1.47 6.16 8.37
N LEU A 73 -1.80 5.58 7.21
CA LEU A 73 -0.98 4.62 6.46
C LEU A 73 0.13 5.26 5.62
N LEU A 74 0.19 6.59 5.49
CA LEU A 74 1.37 7.26 4.93
C LEU A 74 2.50 7.40 5.96
N LYS A 75 2.22 7.17 7.24
CA LYS A 75 3.23 7.23 8.31
C LYS A 75 3.98 5.91 8.36
N VAL A 76 5.30 5.96 8.25
CA VAL A 76 6.11 4.75 8.17
C VAL A 76 6.05 3.88 9.43
N GLU A 77 5.88 4.49 10.60
CA GLU A 77 5.77 3.74 11.86
C GLU A 77 4.40 3.08 12.08
N HIS A 78 3.46 3.25 11.16
CA HIS A 78 2.10 2.81 11.36
C HIS A 78 1.98 1.27 11.46
N PRO A 79 1.23 0.71 12.43
CA PRO A 79 1.17 -0.73 12.67
C PRO A 79 0.79 -1.58 11.45
N PHE A 80 -0.16 -1.11 10.64
CA PHE A 80 -0.57 -1.81 9.42
C PHE A 80 0.56 -1.85 8.37
N ASN A 81 1.35 -0.78 8.25
CA ASN A 81 2.51 -0.78 7.35
C ASN A 81 3.56 -1.79 7.82
N ARG A 82 3.79 -1.90 9.14
CA ARG A 82 4.67 -2.93 9.71
C ARG A 82 4.17 -4.35 9.39
N GLU A 83 2.86 -4.57 9.42
CA GLU A 83 2.26 -5.87 9.04
C GLU A 83 2.48 -6.18 7.55
N LEU A 84 2.30 -5.19 6.67
CA LEU A 84 2.55 -5.35 5.23
C LEU A 84 4.04 -5.64 4.94
N VAL A 85 4.96 -4.97 5.64
CA VAL A 85 6.40 -5.26 5.57
C VAL A 85 6.71 -6.67 6.04
N ALA A 86 6.16 -7.09 7.18
CA ALA A 86 6.37 -8.43 7.72
C ALA A 86 5.87 -9.55 6.79
N LYS A 87 4.87 -9.25 5.95
CA LYS A 87 4.33 -10.15 4.93
C LYS A 87 5.08 -10.09 3.60
N GLY A 88 6.09 -9.22 3.46
CA GLY A 88 6.83 -9.01 2.22
C GLY A 88 5.98 -8.38 1.11
N ILE A 89 4.90 -7.68 1.47
CA ILE A 89 3.97 -7.06 0.52
C ILE A 89 4.46 -5.66 0.12
N VAL A 90 5.12 -4.96 1.04
CA VAL A 90 5.69 -3.63 0.79
C VAL A 90 7.11 -3.56 1.31
N GLU A 91 8.00 -2.97 0.53
CA GLU A 91 9.33 -2.60 0.98
C GLU A 91 9.27 -1.19 1.55
N MET A 92 9.58 -1.04 2.84
CA MET A 92 9.74 0.30 3.42
C MET A 92 11.24 0.62 3.50
N PRO A 93 11.65 1.84 3.10
CA PRO A 93 13.02 2.27 3.31
C PRO A 93 13.34 2.14 4.79
N ALA A 94 14.50 1.57 5.10
CA ALA A 94 14.93 1.34 6.47
C ALA A 94 14.88 2.66 7.25
N ILE A 95 13.87 2.81 8.10
CA ILE A 95 13.87 3.90 9.08
C ILE A 95 14.91 3.53 10.10
N GLN A 96 15.97 4.33 10.17
CA GLN A 96 16.73 4.48 11.40
C GLN A 96 15.75 5.02 12.43
N LEU A 97 15.11 4.11 13.17
CA LEU A 97 14.39 4.47 14.38
C LEU A 97 15.40 5.23 15.23
N PRO A 98 15.04 6.39 15.82
CA PRO A 98 15.91 7.01 16.79
C PRO A 98 16.17 5.96 17.86
N THR A 99 17.41 5.45 17.90
CA THR A 99 17.87 4.61 19.00
C THR A 99 17.54 5.40 20.24
N GLN A 100 16.68 4.84 21.11
CA GLN A 100 16.45 5.43 22.41
C GLN A 100 17.83 5.49 23.09
N SER A 101 18.44 6.66 23.06
CA SER A 101 19.54 7.00 23.93
C SER A 101 18.92 7.04 25.32
N SER A 102 18.99 5.90 26.00
CA SER A 102 18.79 5.81 27.44
C SER A 102 19.90 6.57 28.14
N ASP A 103 19.93 7.89 27.98
CA ASP A 103 20.60 8.77 28.93
C ASP A 103 19.68 8.87 30.14
N LEU A 104 19.76 7.82 30.96
CA LEU A 104 19.49 7.91 32.38
C LEU A 104 20.46 8.96 32.93
N GLY A 105 19.99 10.21 32.97
CA GLY A 105 20.60 11.28 33.73
C GLY A 105 20.83 10.76 35.15
N THR A 106 22.07 10.40 35.44
CA THR A 106 22.54 10.10 36.78
C THR A 106 22.47 11.42 37.54
N VAL A 107 21.39 11.62 38.29
CA VAL A 107 21.31 12.68 39.29
C VAL A 107 22.23 12.24 40.44
N ALA A 108 23.49 12.66 40.39
CA ALA A 108 24.43 12.47 41.49
C ALA A 108 24.45 13.75 42.34
N ALA A 109 23.93 13.57 43.57
CA ALA A 109 24.22 14.26 44.84
C ALA A 109 24.14 15.79 44.91
#